data_AF-A0A6C0HUX0-F1
#
_entry.id   AF-A0A6C0HUX0-F1
#
_cell.length_a   1.000
_cell.length_b   1.000
_cell.length_c   1.000
_cell.angle_alpha   90.00
_cell.angle_beta   90.00
_cell.angle_gamma   90.00
#
_symmetry.space_group_name_H-M   'P 1'
#
loop_
_entity.id
_entity.type
_entity.pdbx_description
1 polymer ?
#
loop_
_entity_poly.entity_id
_entity_poly.type
_entity_poly.pdbx_seq_one_letter_code
_entity_poly.pdbx_strand_id
1 'polypeptide(L)'
;MDIPKKIIKTYSSMFFPKKREHFENSGAYLYNITMVMISWIIFGFAVYLSFRCHKEFNLGAFLLALFFSPFYILYHLALTNLCGLMK
;
A
#
# COMPACT_ATOMS: atom_id res chain seq x y z
N MET A 1 -10.26 2.98 -56.07
CA MET A 1 -11.20 3.66 -55.15
C MET A 1 -10.49 3.78 -53.80
N ASP A 2 -9.85 4.92 -53.57
CA ASP A 2 -9.13 5.19 -52.32
C ASP A 2 -10.11 5.59 -51.22
N ILE A 3 -10.20 4.76 -50.19
CA ILE A 3 -10.99 5.08 -49.00
C ILE A 3 -10.26 6.20 -48.25
N PRO A 4 -10.87 7.38 -48.07
CA PRO A 4 -10.19 8.51 -47.44
C PRO A 4 -9.87 8.19 -45.98
N LYS A 5 -8.60 8.32 -45.60
CA LYS A 5 -8.05 8.02 -44.26
C LYS A 5 -8.82 8.67 -43.09
N LYS A 6 -9.54 9.75 -43.35
CA LYS A 6 -10.44 10.41 -42.38
C LYS A 6 -11.56 9.48 -41.88
N ILE A 7 -12.11 8.65 -42.77
CA ILE A 7 -13.22 7.76 -42.43
C ILE A 7 -12.75 6.70 -41.45
N ILE A 8 -11.61 6.04 -41.72
CA ILE A 8 -11.05 5.02 -40.83
C ILE A 8 -10.84 5.54 -39.39
N LYS A 9 -10.35 6.78 -39.26
CA LYS A 9 -10.11 7.41 -37.96
C LYS A 9 -11.43 7.64 -37.19
N THR A 10 -12.47 8.11 -37.86
CA THR A 10 -13.79 8.34 -37.25
C THR A 10 -14.45 7.04 -36.79
N TYR A 11 -14.39 5.98 -37.60
CA TYR A 11 -14.96 4.67 -37.23
C TYR A 11 -14.19 4.01 -36.08
N SER A 12 -12.86 4.15 -36.04
CA SER A 12 -12.05 3.60 -34.94
C SER A 12 -12.33 4.24 -33.58
N SER A 13 -12.64 5.54 -33.53
CA SER A 13 -13.05 6.22 -32.29
C SER A 13 -14.49 5.93 -31.86
N MET A 14 -15.34 5.47 -32.78
CA MET A 14 -16.74 5.16 -32.50
C MET A 14 -16.94 3.72 -32.01
N PHE A 15 -16.12 2.77 -32.50
CA PHE A 15 -16.22 1.35 -32.12
C PHE A 15 -15.37 0.96 -30.89
N PHE A 16 -14.37 1.76 -30.50
CA PHE A 16 -13.62 1.58 -29.25
C PHE A 16 -13.94 2.72 -28.28
N PRO A 17 -15.11 2.69 -27.60
CA PRO A 17 -15.39 3.67 -26.57
C PRO A 17 -14.34 3.58 -25.46
N LYS A 18 -14.04 4.75 -24.90
CA LYS A 18 -13.10 5.11 -23.83
C LYS A 18 -13.33 4.35 -22.50
N LYS A 19 -13.45 3.02 -22.52
CA LYS A 19 -13.61 2.16 -21.34
C LYS A 19 -12.36 2.07 -20.46
N ARG A 20 -11.20 2.52 -20.98
CA ARG A 20 -9.92 2.46 -20.24
C ARG A 20 -9.84 3.46 -19.09
N GLU A 21 -10.36 4.69 -19.24
CA GLU A 21 -10.23 5.70 -18.17
C GLU A 21 -11.01 5.36 -16.89
N HIS A 22 -12.22 4.78 -17.01
CA HIS A 22 -13.00 4.37 -15.83
C HIS A 22 -12.41 3.14 -15.13
N PHE A 23 -11.78 2.22 -15.87
CA PHE A 23 -11.16 1.03 -15.29
C PHE A 23 -9.80 1.36 -14.63
N GLU A 24 -9.05 2.27 -15.24
CA GLU A 24 -7.75 2.74 -14.73
C GLU A 24 -7.91 3.55 -13.44
N ASN A 25 -8.90 4.44 -13.37
CA ASN A 25 -9.23 5.16 -12.12
C ASN A 25 -9.75 4.23 -11.02
N SER A 26 -10.51 3.19 -11.37
CA SER A 26 -11.00 2.21 -10.39
C SER A 26 -9.87 1.37 -9.80
N GLY A 27 -8.89 0.98 -10.63
CA GLY A 27 -7.68 0.27 -10.20
C GLY A 27 -6.80 1.12 -9.28
N ALA A 28 -6.60 2.39 -9.61
CA ALA A 28 -5.84 3.33 -8.77
C ALA A 28 -6.52 3.58 -7.41
N TYR A 29 -7.85 3.66 -7.39
CA TYR A 29 -8.62 3.78 -6.14
C TYR A 29 -8.50 2.55 -5.27
N LEU A 30 -8.67 1.36 -5.85
CA LEU A 30 -8.55 0.10 -5.13
C LEU A 30 -7.14 -0.05 -4.54
N TYR A 31 -6.11 0.26 -5.33
CA TYR A 31 -4.72 0.25 -4.88
C TYR A 31 -4.48 1.21 -3.71
N ASN A 32 -4.97 2.45 -3.79
CA ASN A 32 -4.84 3.41 -2.70
C ASN A 32 -5.52 2.93 -1.42
N ILE A 33 -6.74 2.37 -1.52
CA ILE A 33 -7.45 1.81 -0.37
C ILE A 33 -6.66 0.63 0.23
N THR A 34 -6.18 -0.28 -0.60
CA THR A 34 -5.38 -1.43 -0.15
C THR A 34 -4.10 -0.98 0.54
N MET A 35 -3.38 -0.01 -0.03
CA MET A 35 -2.16 0.54 0.56
C MET A 35 -2.41 1.22 1.91
N VAL A 36 -3.50 1.97 2.03
CA VAL A 36 -3.91 2.57 3.31
C VAL A 36 -4.21 1.48 4.33
N MET A 37 -5.00 0.46 3.97
CA MET A 37 -5.34 -0.65 4.87
C MET A 37 -4.09 -1.41 5.34
N ILE A 38 -3.15 -1.70 4.44
CA ILE A 38 -1.87 -2.33 4.79
C ILE A 38 -1.08 -1.43 5.74
N SER A 39 -1.04 -0.12 5.51
CA SER A 39 -0.33 0.83 6.38
C SER A 39 -0.90 0.84 7.80
N TRP A 40 -2.23 0.79 7.94
CA TRP A 40 -2.89 0.68 9.25
C TRP A 40 -2.58 -0.63 9.96
N ILE A 41 -2.53 -1.75 9.23
CA ILE A 41 -2.16 -3.06 9.80
C ILE A 41 -0.70 -3.04 10.29
N ILE A 42 0.22 -2.52 9.49
CA ILE A 42 1.64 -2.39 9.85
C ILE A 42 1.79 -1.49 11.08
N PHE A 43 1.08 -0.36 11.12
CA PHE A 43 1.09 0.55 12.26
C PHE A 43 0.59 -0.11 13.55
N GLY A 44 -0.57 -0.77 13.49
CA GLY A 44 -1.11 -1.52 14.63
C GLY A 44 -0.14 -2.61 15.10
N PHE A 45 0.54 -3.29 14.17
CA PHE A 45 1.53 -4.30 14.48
C PHE A 45 2.78 -3.72 15.15
N ALA A 46 3.30 -2.58 14.68
CA ALA A 46 4.45 -1.91 15.29
C ALA A 46 4.13 -1.43 16.72
N VAL A 47 2.95 -0.84 16.92
CA VAL A 47 2.48 -0.42 18.24
C VAL A 47 2.33 -1.64 19.16
N TYR A 48 1.69 -2.72 18.69
CA TYR A 48 1.62 -3.98 19.44
C TYR A 48 3.01 -4.50 19.82
N LEU A 49 3.96 -4.47 18.89
CA LEU A 49 5.32 -4.91 19.13
C LEU A 49 6.01 -4.05 20.21
N SER A 50 5.79 -2.73 20.21
CA SER A 50 6.35 -1.83 21.23
C SER A 50 5.89 -2.17 22.65
N PHE A 51 4.62 -2.58 22.82
CA PHE A 51 4.09 -3.03 24.11
C PHE A 51 4.48 -4.46 24.47
N ARG A 52 4.67 -5.34 23.49
CA ARG A 52 4.98 -6.76 23.74
C ARG A 52 6.47 -7.00 23.95
N CYS A 53 7.32 -6.15 23.38
CA CYS A 53 8.77 -6.20 23.56
C CYS A 53 9.26 -5.53 24.84
N HIS A 54 8.55 -4.52 25.33
CA HIS A 54 8.90 -3.83 26.56
C HIS A 54 7.90 -4.21 27.66
N LYS A 55 8.38 -4.73 28.80
CA LYS A 55 7.53 -5.02 29.98
C LYS A 55 6.88 -3.76 30.57
N GLU A 56 7.38 -2.59 30.23
CA GLU A 56 6.90 -1.27 30.65
C GLU A 56 6.69 -0.37 29.43
N PHE A 57 5.87 0.67 29.56
CA PHE A 57 5.63 1.62 28.47
C PHE A 57 6.91 2.40 28.15
N ASN A 58 7.58 2.02 27.07
CA ASN A 58 8.75 2.73 26.57
C ASN A 58 8.31 3.78 25.54
N LEU A 59 8.22 5.03 25.99
CA LEU A 59 7.78 6.17 25.19
C LEU A 59 8.68 6.38 23.95
N GLY A 60 9.97 6.05 24.02
CA GLY A 60 10.89 6.11 22.88
C GLY A 60 10.62 5.05 21.82
N ALA A 61 10.38 3.81 22.25
CA ALA A 61 9.99 2.73 21.34
C ALA A 61 8.61 2.99 20.70
N PHE A 62 7.68 3.56 21.47
CA PHE A 62 6.38 3.98 20.99
C PHE A 62 6.48 5.11 19.95
N LEU A 63 7.30 6.15 20.20
CA LEU A 63 7.55 7.23 19.23
C LEU A 63 8.19 6.70 17.94
N LEU A 64 9.15 5.77 18.03
CA LEU A 64 9.75 5.14 16.85
C LEU A 64 8.74 4.27 16.08
N ALA A 65 7.88 3.53 16.78
CA ALA A 65 6.79 2.79 16.15
C ALA A 65 5.75 3.73 15.51
N LEU A 66 5.54 4.93 16.08
CA LEU A 66 4.56 5.91 15.61
C LEU A 66 5.03 6.62 14.32
N PHE A 67 6.27 7.11 14.30
CA PHE A 67 6.81 7.91 13.19
C PHE A 67 7.57 7.07 12.16
N PHE A 68 8.14 5.94 12.57
CA PHE A 68 9.00 5.08 11.74
C PHE A 68 8.57 3.61 11.83
N SER A 69 7.25 3.37 11.80
CA SER A 69 6.62 2.05 11.90
C SER A 69 7.30 0.93 11.09
N PRO A 70 7.54 1.08 9.77
CA PRO A 70 8.17 0.01 8.99
C PRO A 70 9.64 -0.23 9.37
N PHE A 71 10.39 0.83 9.72
CA PHE A 71 11.78 0.71 10.15
C PHE A 71 11.89 0.07 11.53
N TYR A 72 10.95 0.35 12.43
CA TYR A 72 10.90 -0.28 13.75
C TYR A 72 10.68 -1.79 13.63
N ILE A 73 9.75 -2.22 12.76
CA ILE A 73 9.53 -3.65 12.50
C ILE A 73 10.76 -4.28 11.86
N LEU A 74 11.37 -3.65 10.85
CA LEU A 74 12.59 -4.15 10.19
C LEU A 74 13.77 -4.25 11.16
N TYR A 75 13.94 -3.29 12.05
CA TYR A 75 14.98 -3.31 13.09
C TYR A 75 14.81 -4.54 13.99
N HIS A 76 13.60 -4.76 14.50
CA HIS A 76 13.31 -5.92 15.34
C HIS A 76 13.38 -7.26 14.59
N LEU A 77 13.04 -7.27 13.30
CA LEU A 77 13.17 -8.43 12.41
C LEU A 77 14.65 -8.77 12.15
N ALA A 78 15.47 -7.77 11.82
CA ALA A 78 16.89 -7.91 11.51
C ALA A 78 17.73 -8.30 12.73
N LEU A 79 17.34 -7.83 13.92
CA LEU A 79 17.96 -8.23 15.18
C LEU A 79 17.46 -9.58 15.71
N THR A 80 16.65 -10.33 14.95
CA THR A 80 16.12 -11.65 15.34
C THR A 80 15.31 -11.63 16.65
N ASN A 81 14.78 -10.47 17.03
CA ASN A 81 14.02 -10.27 18.26
C ASN A 81 12.62 -9.75 17.94
N LEU A 82 11.81 -10.55 17.23
CA LEU A 82 10.37 -10.47 17.42
C LEU A 82 10.09 -11.07 18.80
N CYS A 83 10.04 -10.22 19.84
CA CYS A 83 9.93 -10.63 21.24
C CYS A 83 8.91 -11.75 21.46
N GLY A 84 9.39 -12.99 21.44
CA GLY A 84 8.60 -14.22 21.60
C GLY A 84 7.65 -14.60 20.46
N LEU A 85 7.85 -14.17 19.21
CA LEU A 85 7.11 -14.75 18.05
C LEU A 85 7.91 -15.88 17.35
N MET A 86 9.24 -15.81 17.37
CA MET A 86 10.13 -16.92 17.01
C MET A 86 10.69 -17.55 18.29
N LYS A 87 9.90 -18.41 18.90
CA LYS A 87 10.35 -19.27 19.99
C LYS A 87 10.03 -20.71 19.63
#